data_AF-A0AAD6XBI5-F1
#
_entry.id   AF-A0AAD6XBI5-F1
#
_cell.length_a   1.000
_cell.length_b   1.000
_cell.length_c   1.000
_cell.angle_alpha   90.00
_cell.angle_beta   90.00
_cell.angle_gamma   90.00
#
_symmetry.space_group_name_H-M   'P 1'
#
loop_
_entity.id
_entity.type
_entity.pdbx_description
1 polymer ?
#
loop_
_entity_poly.entity_id
_entity_poly.type
_entity_poly.pdbx_seq_one_letter_code
_entity_poly.pdbx_strand_id
1 'polypeptide(L)'
;MASIPDFTGIREIDAPLRPADFLKRARVAYRAQGADTDAAKMEDIGDHFKDDTPADAWFKALTGSSRTVWADFCTAFMLRFQAAPSIVKPPAQLLAELGSMRITMDELANETVTVGGQKIPVLRDFAMRVNDGVTQAGVATEGGAMLWVFHDSLPPWLRARTGAVPPADWEGMVRALNDVPDRVVQAEMTQYREQRALKLEQSALRDRVSAVDALIKRLGNMHLSSAGATNGNQRNTGTTNAPVQGPTREPGTAGGGAGGTAGGGAGGSAGGGTGAAGGGGAGVAGGGARRIPTDAEKAALRTVLANTVARRAPNTPEGRVAYQAQVNEWNQRNGHLAAGMIDVAVTGYPLTPGTAAPRSGECWKCGVAENPNHKGKACPYPLIPLLEKRFRNVCTSYLGVDVQLMQAATVNAVGVEVAGALGVPWYGDGDRFVEVEGEGEGF
;
A
#
# COMPACT_ATOMS: atom_id res chain seq x y z
N MET A 1 -42.43 8.27 14.89
CA MET A 1 -42.75 9.50 14.13
C MET A 1 -41.49 9.95 13.41
N ALA A 2 -41.57 10.30 12.13
CA ALA A 2 -40.41 10.85 11.42
C ALA A 2 -40.17 12.29 11.91
N SER A 3 -39.06 12.53 12.59
CA SER A 3 -38.67 13.86 13.07
C SER A 3 -37.70 14.49 12.07
N ILE A 4 -37.92 15.78 11.78
CA ILE A 4 -37.00 16.59 10.97
C ILE A 4 -35.82 16.95 11.89
N PRO A 5 -34.58 16.60 11.52
CA PRO A 5 -33.39 16.99 12.29
C PRO A 5 -33.03 18.47 12.05
N ASP A 6 -32.39 19.09 13.04
CA ASP A 6 -31.93 20.48 12.93
C ASP A 6 -30.85 20.64 11.83
N PHE A 7 -30.90 21.77 11.13
CA PHE A 7 -29.96 22.14 10.08
C PHE A 7 -29.28 23.47 10.41
N THR A 8 -27.96 23.46 10.46
CA THR A 8 -27.14 24.64 10.81
C THR A 8 -26.56 25.34 9.57
N GLY A 9 -26.50 24.65 8.42
CA GLY A 9 -25.84 25.18 7.23
C GLY A 9 -24.30 25.27 7.35
N ILE A 10 -23.73 24.78 8.45
CA ILE A 10 -22.28 24.70 8.68
C ILE A 10 -21.79 23.33 8.18
N ARG A 11 -20.65 23.32 7.49
CA ARG A 11 -19.94 22.08 7.13
C ARG A 11 -19.17 21.56 8.34
N GLU A 12 -19.86 21.03 9.35
CA GLU A 12 -19.20 20.28 10.43
C GLU A 12 -18.68 18.94 9.89
N ILE A 13 -17.58 18.45 10.47
CA ILE A 13 -16.79 17.32 9.93
C ILE A 13 -17.36 15.95 10.36
N ASP A 14 -18.12 15.90 11.47
CA ASP A 14 -18.50 14.65 12.12
C ASP A 14 -19.94 14.20 11.79
N ALA A 15 -20.26 14.21 10.49
CA ALA A 15 -21.55 13.91 9.86
C ALA A 15 -22.50 15.13 9.73
N PRO A 16 -22.19 16.10 8.85
CA PRO A 16 -23.12 17.15 8.53
C PRO A 16 -24.30 16.53 7.77
N LEU A 17 -25.52 16.77 8.24
CA LEU A 17 -26.72 16.42 7.51
C LEU A 17 -26.65 17.04 6.12
N ARG A 18 -26.54 16.21 5.08
CA ARG A 18 -26.46 16.71 3.70
C ARG A 18 -27.74 17.50 3.39
N PRO A 19 -27.67 18.66 2.71
CA PRO A 19 -28.85 19.46 2.37
C PRO A 19 -29.95 18.64 1.68
N ALA A 20 -29.56 17.73 0.79
CA ALA A 20 -30.49 16.83 0.11
C ALA A 20 -31.16 15.83 1.07
N ASP A 21 -30.44 15.34 2.09
CA ASP A 21 -31.00 14.41 3.07
C ASP A 21 -31.90 15.11 4.09
N PHE A 22 -31.60 16.37 4.44
CA PHE A 22 -32.50 17.23 5.20
C PHE A 22 -33.85 17.39 4.49
N LEU A 23 -33.85 17.81 3.21
CA LEU A 23 -35.08 17.97 2.44
C LEU A 23 -35.85 16.66 2.26
N LYS A 24 -35.16 15.51 2.14
CA LYS A 24 -35.83 14.20 2.11
C LYS A 24 -36.54 13.90 3.43
N ARG A 25 -35.88 14.13 4.56
CA ARG A 25 -36.47 13.90 5.89
C ARG A 25 -37.65 14.83 6.14
N ALA A 26 -37.55 16.10 5.76
CA ALA A 26 -38.66 17.06 5.80
C ALA A 26 -39.87 16.58 4.99
N ARG A 27 -39.65 16.14 3.74
CA ARG A 27 -40.75 15.59 2.91
C ARG A 27 -41.42 14.36 3.51
N VAL A 28 -40.66 13.49 4.17
CA VAL A 28 -41.21 12.31 4.85
C VAL A 28 -42.02 12.73 6.08
N ALA A 29 -41.53 13.70 6.86
CA ALA A 29 -42.24 14.24 8.01
C ALA A 29 -43.56 14.92 7.61
N TYR A 30 -43.56 15.76 6.56
CA TYR A 30 -44.78 16.41 6.06
C TYR A 30 -45.85 15.42 5.63
N ARG A 31 -45.46 14.35 4.93
CA ARG A 31 -46.39 13.28 4.55
C ARG A 31 -46.97 12.55 5.77
N ALA A 32 -46.18 12.41 6.84
CA ALA A 32 -46.63 11.76 8.06
C ALA A 32 -47.52 12.66 8.93
N GLN A 33 -47.31 13.99 8.87
CA GLN A 33 -48.05 14.99 9.65
C GLN A 33 -49.28 15.56 8.91
N GLY A 34 -49.42 15.31 7.60
CA GLY A 34 -50.51 15.87 6.79
C GLY A 34 -50.31 17.35 6.44
N ALA A 35 -49.06 17.84 6.44
CA ALA A 35 -48.74 19.21 6.06
C ALA A 35 -48.75 19.35 4.52
N ASP A 36 -49.93 19.62 3.97
CA ASP A 36 -50.15 19.62 2.52
C ASP A 36 -49.97 21.00 1.87
N THR A 37 -50.14 22.09 2.63
CA THR A 37 -49.99 23.46 2.13
C THR A 37 -48.55 23.95 2.21
N ASP A 38 -48.15 24.81 1.27
CA ASP A 38 -46.80 25.39 1.28
C ASP A 38 -46.59 26.32 2.48
N ALA A 39 -47.62 27.04 2.92
CA ALA A 39 -47.57 27.85 4.13
C ALA A 39 -47.20 27.02 5.37
N ALA A 40 -47.86 25.88 5.58
CA ALA A 40 -47.58 25.00 6.73
C ALA A 40 -46.17 24.40 6.67
N LYS A 41 -45.70 23.99 5.48
CA LYS A 41 -44.34 23.48 5.30
C LYS A 41 -43.28 24.55 5.56
N MET A 42 -43.54 25.78 5.13
CA MET A 42 -42.60 26.90 5.31
C MET A 42 -42.54 27.38 6.76
N GLU A 43 -43.63 27.27 7.52
CA GLU A 43 -43.62 27.52 8.97
C GLU A 43 -42.80 26.43 9.67
N ASP A 44 -43.16 25.16 9.48
CA ASP A 44 -42.52 24.02 10.15
C ASP A 44 -41.03 23.85 9.79
N ILE A 45 -40.64 24.01 8.52
CA ILE A 45 -39.21 23.91 8.13
C ILE A 45 -38.37 24.99 8.83
N GLY A 46 -38.96 26.12 9.18
CA GLY A 46 -38.29 27.24 9.83
C GLY A 46 -37.79 26.90 11.22
N ASP A 47 -38.58 26.13 11.96
CA ASP A 47 -38.27 25.71 13.33
C ASP A 47 -37.10 24.71 13.39
N HIS A 48 -36.73 24.14 12.25
CA HIS A 48 -35.61 23.21 12.11
C HIS A 48 -34.32 23.88 11.66
N PHE A 49 -34.28 25.21 11.56
CA PHE A 49 -33.03 25.96 11.45
C PHE A 49 -32.57 26.41 12.83
N LYS A 50 -31.39 25.93 13.25
CA LYS A 50 -30.86 26.28 14.56
C LYS A 50 -30.55 27.77 14.64
N ASP A 51 -30.94 28.41 15.73
CA ASP A 51 -30.70 29.83 15.98
C ASP A 51 -29.21 30.21 15.84
N ASP A 52 -28.96 31.43 15.37
CA ASP A 52 -27.63 32.02 15.17
C ASP A 52 -26.73 31.23 14.19
N THR A 53 -27.33 30.43 13.31
CA THR A 53 -26.58 29.68 12.29
C THR A 53 -26.70 30.30 10.89
N PRO A 54 -25.76 30.01 9.96
CA PRO A 54 -25.86 30.43 8.57
C PRO A 54 -27.16 30.03 7.86
N ALA A 55 -27.76 28.90 8.25
CA ALA A 55 -29.04 28.47 7.72
C ALA A 55 -30.21 29.34 8.19
N ASP A 56 -30.26 29.64 9.49
CA ASP A 56 -31.27 30.51 10.07
C ASP A 56 -31.20 31.95 9.52
N ALA A 57 -30.00 32.53 9.49
CA ALA A 57 -29.77 33.86 8.92
C ALA A 57 -30.19 33.94 7.43
N TRP A 58 -29.90 32.89 6.65
CA TRP A 58 -30.32 32.82 5.25
C TRP A 58 -31.83 32.67 5.11
N PHE A 59 -32.47 31.82 5.92
CA PHE A 59 -33.90 31.59 5.88
C PHE A 59 -34.71 32.85 6.23
N LYS A 60 -34.27 33.60 7.25
CA LYS A 60 -34.84 34.90 7.64
C LYS A 60 -34.69 35.95 6.54
N ALA A 61 -33.67 35.85 5.69
CA ALA A 61 -33.43 36.77 4.57
C ALA A 61 -34.17 36.38 3.28
N LEU A 62 -34.92 35.26 3.24
CA LEU A 62 -35.67 34.86 2.05
C LEU A 62 -36.82 35.83 1.76
N THR A 63 -37.01 36.13 0.47
CA THR A 63 -38.06 37.03 -0.01
C THR A 63 -38.77 36.45 -1.23
N GLY A 64 -39.92 37.01 -1.58
CA GLY A 64 -40.67 36.61 -2.77
C GLY A 64 -41.13 35.14 -2.72
N SER A 65 -41.16 34.48 -3.88
CA SER A 65 -41.67 33.11 -4.00
C SER A 65 -40.83 32.07 -3.24
N SER A 66 -39.54 32.32 -3.04
CA SER A 66 -38.67 31.45 -2.23
C SER A 66 -39.05 31.40 -0.74
N ARG A 67 -39.89 32.34 -0.26
CA ARG A 67 -40.43 32.39 1.10
C ARG A 67 -41.85 31.81 1.21
N THR A 68 -42.55 31.63 0.10
CA THR A 68 -43.98 31.29 0.09
C THR A 68 -44.32 30.01 -0.68
N VAL A 69 -43.44 29.56 -1.58
CA VAL A 69 -43.62 28.39 -2.44
C VAL A 69 -42.56 27.35 -2.10
N TRP A 70 -43.00 26.14 -1.74
CA TRP A 70 -42.12 25.08 -1.25
C TRP A 70 -41.11 24.61 -2.31
N ALA A 71 -41.53 24.57 -3.58
CA ALA A 71 -40.67 24.20 -4.70
C ALA A 71 -39.54 25.22 -4.94
N ASP A 72 -39.86 26.52 -4.87
CA ASP A 72 -38.89 27.60 -5.05
C ASP A 72 -37.94 27.67 -3.86
N PHE A 73 -38.46 27.46 -2.64
CA PHE A 73 -37.65 27.27 -1.44
C PHE A 73 -36.65 26.13 -1.60
N CYS A 74 -37.09 24.92 -2.01
CA CYS A 74 -36.21 23.77 -2.22
C CYS A 74 -35.08 24.10 -3.22
N THR A 75 -35.40 24.83 -4.29
CA THR A 75 -34.45 25.25 -5.32
C THR A 75 -33.41 26.22 -4.74
N ALA A 76 -33.88 27.27 -4.05
CA ALA A 76 -33.00 28.25 -3.41
C ALA A 76 -32.13 27.63 -2.30
N PHE A 77 -32.70 26.70 -1.51
CA PHE A 77 -32.02 25.97 -0.45
C PHE A 77 -30.88 25.11 -1.00
N MET A 78 -31.17 24.33 -2.05
CA MET A 78 -30.14 23.53 -2.71
C MET A 78 -29.07 24.42 -3.33
N LEU A 79 -29.44 25.51 -4.01
CA LEU A 79 -28.46 26.44 -4.56
C LEU A 79 -27.53 27.04 -3.50
N ARG A 80 -28.06 27.35 -2.31
CA ARG A 80 -27.31 27.98 -1.23
C ARG A 80 -26.39 27.00 -0.48
N PHE A 81 -26.88 25.81 -0.16
CA PHE A 81 -26.20 24.89 0.77
C PHE A 81 -25.61 23.65 0.12
N GLN A 82 -25.91 23.37 -1.15
CA GLN A 82 -25.26 22.27 -1.85
C GLN A 82 -23.75 22.52 -1.90
N ALA A 83 -22.97 21.53 -1.45
CA ALA A 83 -21.54 21.54 -1.65
C ALA A 83 -21.26 21.61 -3.16
N ALA A 84 -20.22 22.37 -3.54
CA ALA A 84 -19.74 22.52 -4.92
C ALA A 84 -20.02 21.25 -5.74
N PRO A 85 -20.57 21.38 -6.97
CA PRO A 85 -21.04 20.25 -7.74
C PRO A 85 -20.01 19.15 -7.64
N SER A 86 -20.46 17.94 -7.25
CA SER A 86 -19.65 16.73 -7.40
C SER A 86 -18.99 16.88 -8.75
N ILE A 87 -17.65 17.00 -8.78
CA ILE A 87 -16.91 17.18 -10.02
C ILE A 87 -17.25 15.92 -10.81
N VAL A 88 -18.24 16.03 -11.71
CA VAL A 88 -18.57 14.98 -12.65
C VAL A 88 -17.33 14.90 -13.48
N LYS A 89 -16.55 13.85 -13.26
CA LYS A 89 -15.29 13.66 -13.97
C LYS A 89 -15.59 13.86 -15.46
N PRO A 90 -14.83 14.70 -16.17
CA PRO A 90 -15.10 14.96 -17.57
C PRO A 90 -15.16 13.63 -18.33
N PRO A 91 -16.03 13.49 -19.35
CA PRO A 91 -16.21 12.22 -20.06
C PRO A 91 -14.89 11.61 -20.56
N ALA A 92 -13.94 12.45 -21.00
CA ALA A 92 -12.60 12.00 -21.40
C ALA A 92 -11.80 11.34 -20.26
N GLN A 93 -11.95 11.82 -19.02
CA GLN A 93 -11.32 11.22 -17.85
C GLN A 93 -12.00 9.90 -17.46
N LEU A 94 -13.33 9.83 -17.56
CA LEU A 94 -14.07 8.58 -17.33
C LEU A 94 -13.71 7.51 -18.36
N LEU A 95 -13.55 7.90 -19.62
CA LEU A 95 -13.09 7.02 -20.70
C LEU A 95 -11.64 6.57 -20.49
N ALA A 96 -10.76 7.45 -20.03
CA ALA A 96 -9.39 7.09 -19.68
C ALA A 96 -9.35 6.10 -18.50
N GLU A 97 -10.17 6.34 -17.46
CA GLU A 97 -10.31 5.44 -16.32
C GLU A 97 -10.84 4.07 -16.75
N LEU A 98 -11.93 4.03 -17.52
CA LEU A 98 -12.50 2.80 -18.09
C LEU A 98 -11.47 2.05 -18.95
N GLY A 99 -10.77 2.75 -19.83
CA GLY A 99 -9.71 2.20 -20.67
C GLY A 99 -8.50 1.68 -19.89
N SER A 100 -8.31 2.14 -18.64
CA SER A 100 -7.25 1.69 -17.72
C SER A 100 -7.68 0.61 -16.74
N MET A 101 -8.97 0.27 -16.67
CA MET A 101 -9.45 -0.76 -15.74
C MET A 101 -8.87 -2.13 -16.10
N ARG A 102 -8.17 -2.74 -15.15
CA ARG A 102 -7.58 -4.07 -15.28
C ARG A 102 -8.03 -4.94 -14.11
N ILE A 103 -8.02 -6.24 -14.34
CA ILE A 103 -8.11 -7.24 -13.29
C ILE A 103 -6.96 -8.22 -13.44
N THR A 104 -6.21 -8.43 -12.38
CA THR A 104 -5.03 -9.31 -12.37
C THR A 104 -5.40 -10.72 -11.91
N MET A 105 -4.54 -11.70 -12.24
CA MET A 105 -4.68 -13.08 -11.74
C MET A 105 -4.60 -13.14 -10.20
N ASP A 106 -3.77 -12.29 -9.59
CA ASP A 106 -3.63 -12.23 -8.14
C ASP A 106 -4.88 -11.63 -7.46
N GLU A 107 -5.53 -10.64 -8.10
CA GLU A 107 -6.80 -10.11 -7.61
C GLU A 107 -7.93 -11.12 -7.75
N LEU A 108 -8.03 -11.80 -8.90
CA LEU A 108 -8.99 -12.88 -9.14
C LEU A 108 -8.79 -14.07 -8.21
N ALA A 109 -7.56 -14.30 -7.75
CA ALA A 109 -7.26 -15.33 -6.77
C ALA A 109 -7.88 -15.02 -5.40
N ASN A 110 -8.34 -13.80 -5.14
CA ASN A 110 -9.16 -13.50 -3.97
C ASN A 110 -10.60 -13.96 -4.24
N GLU A 111 -11.19 -14.71 -3.30
CA GLU A 111 -12.53 -15.29 -3.51
C GLU A 111 -13.64 -14.23 -3.49
N THR A 112 -13.55 -13.26 -2.58
CA THR A 112 -14.57 -12.22 -2.42
C THR A 112 -13.96 -10.89 -2.00
N VAL A 113 -14.67 -9.81 -2.32
CA VAL A 113 -14.45 -8.46 -1.79
C VAL A 113 -15.70 -8.02 -1.04
N THR A 114 -15.51 -7.19 0.00
CA THR A 114 -16.64 -6.66 0.78
C THR A 114 -17.05 -5.30 0.22
N VAL A 115 -18.27 -5.20 -0.31
CA VAL A 115 -18.86 -3.97 -0.82
C VAL A 115 -20.16 -3.72 -0.06
N GLY A 116 -20.27 -2.57 0.63
CA GLY A 116 -21.46 -2.22 1.42
C GLY A 116 -21.79 -3.24 2.53
N GLY A 117 -20.78 -3.92 3.08
CA GLY A 117 -20.97 -4.97 4.10
C GLY A 117 -21.35 -6.35 3.54
N GLN A 118 -21.48 -6.50 2.22
CA GLN A 118 -21.75 -7.79 1.57
C GLN A 118 -20.49 -8.34 0.90
N LYS A 119 -20.22 -9.64 1.08
CA LYS A 119 -19.15 -10.34 0.36
C LYS A 119 -19.63 -10.73 -1.03
N ILE A 120 -19.00 -10.19 -2.06
CA ILE A 120 -19.29 -10.49 -3.46
C ILE A 120 -18.05 -11.06 -4.16
N PRO A 121 -18.20 -11.96 -5.15
CA PRO A 121 -17.06 -12.45 -5.93
C PRO A 121 -16.29 -11.33 -6.62
N VAL A 122 -14.96 -11.41 -6.66
CA VAL A 122 -14.10 -10.34 -7.19
C VAL A 122 -14.38 -10.03 -8.67
N LEU A 123 -14.66 -11.05 -9.48
CA LEU A 123 -15.03 -10.85 -10.88
C LEU A 123 -16.35 -10.08 -11.02
N ARG A 124 -17.30 -10.32 -10.11
CA ARG A 124 -18.58 -9.61 -10.08
C ARG A 124 -18.41 -8.16 -9.66
N ASP A 125 -17.61 -7.89 -8.63
CA ASP A 125 -17.24 -6.52 -8.26
C ASP A 125 -16.59 -5.77 -9.44
N PHE A 126 -15.66 -6.42 -10.13
CA PHE A 126 -15.01 -5.83 -11.29
C PHE A 126 -16.00 -5.52 -12.41
N ALA A 127 -16.91 -6.45 -12.73
CA ALA A 127 -17.96 -6.22 -13.71
C ALA A 127 -18.89 -5.05 -13.32
N MET A 128 -19.22 -4.90 -12.03
CA MET A 128 -19.99 -3.76 -11.52
C MET A 128 -19.24 -2.44 -11.71
N ARG A 129 -17.94 -2.39 -11.37
CA ARG A 129 -17.12 -1.17 -11.58
C ARG A 129 -17.01 -0.78 -13.06
N VAL A 130 -16.87 -1.77 -13.94
CA VAL A 130 -16.88 -1.54 -15.40
C VAL A 130 -18.22 -0.98 -15.83
N ASN A 131 -19.33 -1.57 -15.37
CA ASN A 131 -20.68 -1.09 -15.69
C ASN A 131 -20.93 0.35 -15.22
N ASP A 132 -20.49 0.68 -14.01
CA ASP A 132 -20.59 2.03 -13.47
C ASP A 132 -19.77 3.03 -14.30
N GLY A 133 -18.55 2.67 -14.69
CA GLY A 133 -17.70 3.49 -15.56
C GLY A 133 -18.33 3.73 -16.94
N VAL A 134 -18.86 2.68 -17.56
CA VAL A 134 -19.56 2.73 -18.85
C VAL A 134 -20.81 3.61 -18.77
N THR A 135 -21.60 3.47 -17.69
CA THR A 135 -22.82 4.25 -17.46
C THR A 135 -22.50 5.72 -17.25
N GLN A 136 -21.48 6.03 -16.44
CA GLN A 136 -21.06 7.42 -16.19
C GLN A 136 -20.46 8.07 -17.44
N ALA A 137 -19.74 7.31 -18.28
CA ALA A 137 -19.19 7.80 -19.54
C ALA A 137 -20.24 7.91 -20.66
N GLY A 138 -21.40 7.27 -20.52
CA GLY A 138 -22.49 7.31 -21.51
C GLY A 138 -22.24 6.45 -22.75
N VAL A 139 -21.39 5.43 -22.68
CA VAL A 139 -20.91 4.64 -23.83
C VAL A 139 -21.44 3.20 -23.88
N ALA A 140 -22.53 2.90 -23.15
CA ALA A 140 -23.02 1.53 -22.96
C ALA A 140 -23.33 0.79 -24.27
N THR A 141 -23.91 1.50 -25.23
CA THR A 141 -24.28 0.97 -26.55
C THR A 141 -23.22 1.20 -27.62
N GLU A 142 -22.05 1.71 -27.23
CA GLU A 142 -20.96 2.00 -28.16
C GLU A 142 -19.96 0.84 -28.18
N GLY A 143 -19.54 0.48 -29.40
CA GLY A 143 -18.40 -0.40 -29.65
C GLY A 143 -17.19 0.39 -30.10
N GLY A 144 -16.02 -0.24 -30.16
CA GLY A 144 -14.85 0.35 -30.82
C GLY A 144 -13.51 -0.03 -30.22
N ALA A 145 -12.47 0.68 -30.63
CA ALA A 145 -11.08 0.37 -30.28
C ALA A 145 -10.84 0.28 -28.75
N MET A 146 -11.55 1.07 -27.95
CA MET A 146 -11.41 1.04 -26.49
C MET A 146 -11.90 -0.27 -25.87
N LEU A 147 -13.02 -0.81 -26.38
CA LEU A 147 -13.55 -2.09 -25.93
C LEU A 147 -12.59 -3.22 -26.29
N TRP A 148 -11.97 -3.15 -27.48
CA TRP A 148 -10.89 -4.07 -27.88
C TRP A 148 -9.69 -4.00 -26.94
N VAL A 149 -9.19 -2.79 -26.65
CA VAL A 149 -8.07 -2.59 -25.72
C VAL A 149 -8.41 -3.14 -24.33
N PHE A 150 -9.64 -2.92 -23.84
CA PHE A 150 -10.10 -3.46 -22.58
C PHE A 150 -10.14 -4.98 -22.58
N HIS A 151 -10.73 -5.61 -23.60
CA HIS A 151 -10.83 -7.06 -23.74
C HIS A 151 -9.44 -7.73 -23.85
N ASP A 152 -8.52 -7.14 -24.62
CA ASP A 152 -7.14 -7.61 -24.73
C ASP A 152 -6.36 -7.51 -23.42
N SER A 153 -6.78 -6.61 -22.54
CA SER A 153 -6.15 -6.44 -21.24
C SER A 153 -6.64 -7.43 -20.18
N LEU A 154 -7.72 -8.18 -20.47
CA LEU A 154 -8.18 -9.22 -19.57
C LEU A 154 -7.21 -10.41 -19.53
N PRO A 155 -7.16 -11.13 -18.40
CA PRO A 155 -6.43 -12.38 -18.32
C PRO A 155 -6.79 -13.35 -19.45
N PRO A 156 -5.83 -14.11 -20.01
CA PRO A 156 -6.07 -14.95 -21.19
C PRO A 156 -7.23 -15.93 -21.05
N TRP A 157 -7.38 -16.55 -19.87
CA TRP A 157 -8.48 -17.48 -19.61
C TRP A 157 -9.83 -16.74 -19.61
N LEU A 158 -9.89 -15.54 -19.03
CA LEU A 158 -11.12 -14.75 -18.97
C LEU A 158 -11.50 -14.26 -20.35
N ARG A 159 -10.51 -13.83 -21.15
CA ARG A 159 -10.71 -13.49 -22.56
C ARG A 159 -11.29 -14.64 -23.36
N ALA A 160 -10.77 -15.86 -23.17
CA ALA A 160 -11.30 -17.05 -23.81
C ALA A 160 -12.76 -17.34 -23.38
N ARG A 161 -13.14 -16.99 -22.14
CA ARG A 161 -14.52 -17.16 -21.63
C ARG A 161 -15.48 -16.06 -22.10
N THR A 162 -15.01 -14.83 -22.26
CA THR A 162 -15.81 -13.71 -22.79
C THR A 162 -15.87 -13.70 -24.32
N GLY A 163 -15.26 -14.68 -24.98
CA GLY A 163 -15.17 -14.82 -26.43
C GLY A 163 -13.85 -14.31 -27.01
N ALA A 164 -13.36 -14.96 -28.07
CA ALA A 164 -12.10 -14.58 -28.72
C ALA A 164 -12.12 -13.17 -29.33
N VAL A 165 -13.32 -12.66 -29.63
CA VAL A 165 -13.60 -11.30 -30.10
C VAL A 165 -14.51 -10.65 -29.06
N PRO A 166 -14.28 -9.37 -28.68
CA PRO A 166 -15.17 -8.68 -27.77
C PRO A 166 -16.59 -8.57 -28.35
N PRO A 167 -17.62 -8.49 -27.50
CA PRO A 167 -18.97 -8.14 -27.93
C PRO A 167 -19.03 -6.80 -28.69
N ALA A 168 -20.14 -6.56 -29.40
CA ALA A 168 -20.30 -5.36 -30.22
C ALA A 168 -20.33 -4.06 -29.40
N ASP A 169 -20.71 -4.14 -28.12
CA ASP A 169 -20.89 -3.00 -27.23
C ASP A 169 -20.45 -3.34 -25.79
N TRP A 170 -20.36 -2.30 -24.96
CA TRP A 170 -19.97 -2.45 -23.55
C TRP A 170 -21.02 -3.21 -22.73
N GLU A 171 -22.30 -3.10 -23.05
CA GLU A 171 -23.36 -3.84 -22.37
C GLU A 171 -23.18 -5.36 -22.55
N GLY A 172 -22.90 -5.80 -23.78
CA GLY A 172 -22.57 -7.18 -24.10
C GLY A 172 -21.31 -7.64 -23.37
N MET A 173 -20.31 -6.78 -23.21
CA MET A 173 -19.09 -7.09 -22.47
C MET A 173 -19.32 -7.27 -20.97
N VAL A 174 -20.06 -6.34 -20.35
CA VAL A 174 -20.44 -6.43 -18.93
C VAL A 174 -21.28 -7.69 -18.68
N ARG A 175 -22.20 -8.02 -19.59
CA ARG A 175 -22.98 -9.26 -19.54
C ARG A 175 -22.07 -10.49 -19.60
N ALA A 176 -21.15 -10.53 -20.58
CA ALA A 176 -20.21 -11.64 -20.74
C ALA A 176 -19.33 -11.85 -19.49
N LEU A 177 -18.92 -10.78 -18.81
CA LEU A 177 -18.17 -10.87 -17.55
C LEU A 177 -19.01 -11.43 -16.40
N ASN A 178 -20.28 -11.00 -16.28
CA ASN A 178 -21.20 -11.46 -15.25
C ASN A 178 -21.66 -12.92 -15.44
N ASP A 179 -21.72 -13.38 -16.69
CA ASP A 179 -22.15 -14.72 -17.05
C ASP A 179 -21.07 -15.79 -16.81
N VAL A 180 -19.83 -15.39 -16.47
CA VAL A 180 -18.75 -16.34 -16.12
C VAL A 180 -19.11 -17.04 -14.80
N PRO A 181 -19.28 -18.37 -14.78
CA PRO A 181 -19.69 -19.06 -13.56
C PRO A 181 -18.58 -19.09 -12.50
N ASP A 182 -18.91 -18.82 -11.24
CA ASP A 182 -17.96 -18.78 -10.12
C ASP A 182 -17.11 -20.07 -10.00
N ARG A 183 -17.70 -21.24 -10.26
CA ARG A 183 -16.99 -22.54 -10.27
C ARG A 183 -15.84 -22.59 -11.28
N VAL A 184 -15.98 -21.91 -12.42
CA VAL A 184 -14.95 -21.83 -13.45
C VAL A 184 -13.83 -20.92 -12.96
N VAL A 185 -14.18 -19.77 -12.38
CA VAL A 185 -13.21 -18.85 -11.80
C VAL A 185 -12.36 -19.57 -10.74
N GLN A 186 -13.00 -20.31 -9.82
CA GLN A 186 -12.30 -21.07 -8.78
C GLN A 186 -11.36 -22.14 -9.34
N ALA A 187 -11.81 -22.89 -10.37
CA ALA A 187 -10.99 -23.91 -11.01
C ALA A 187 -9.74 -23.30 -11.67
N GLU A 188 -9.90 -22.20 -12.42
CA GLU A 188 -8.80 -21.50 -13.09
C GLU A 188 -7.83 -20.88 -12.05
N MET A 189 -8.33 -20.34 -10.95
CA MET A 189 -7.48 -19.81 -9.87
C MET A 189 -6.70 -20.90 -9.15
N THR A 190 -7.29 -22.08 -8.99
CA THR A 190 -6.59 -23.25 -8.42
C THR A 190 -5.43 -23.67 -9.32
N GLN A 191 -5.69 -23.83 -10.62
CA GLN A 191 -4.63 -24.15 -11.59
C GLN A 191 -3.54 -23.07 -11.64
N TYR A 192 -3.91 -21.80 -11.55
CA TYR A 192 -2.95 -20.70 -11.51
C TYR A 192 -2.03 -20.78 -10.29
N ARG A 193 -2.59 -21.05 -9.09
CA ARG A 193 -1.82 -21.22 -7.85
C ARG A 193 -0.85 -22.41 -7.95
N GLU A 194 -1.30 -23.53 -8.48
CA GLU A 194 -0.47 -24.72 -8.72
C GLU A 194 0.67 -24.44 -9.70
N GLN A 195 0.38 -23.82 -10.85
CA GLN A 195 1.40 -23.45 -11.84
C GLN A 195 2.42 -22.48 -11.26
N ARG A 196 1.98 -21.52 -10.44
CA ARG A 196 2.87 -20.57 -9.76
C ARG A 196 3.78 -21.29 -8.75
N ALA A 197 3.24 -22.25 -8.01
CA ALA A 197 4.02 -23.08 -7.08
C ALA A 197 5.07 -23.93 -7.83
N LEU A 198 4.67 -24.59 -8.92
CA LEU A 198 5.57 -25.39 -9.76
C LEU A 198 6.70 -24.55 -10.37
N LYS A 199 6.41 -23.33 -10.86
CA LYS A 199 7.45 -22.42 -11.38
C LYS A 199 8.44 -22.00 -10.29
N LEU A 200 7.96 -21.76 -9.08
CA LEU A 200 8.82 -21.41 -7.95
C LEU A 200 9.71 -22.61 -7.58
N GLU A 201 9.16 -23.82 -7.51
CA GLU A 201 9.93 -25.03 -7.26
C GLU A 201 10.97 -25.29 -8.35
N GLN A 202 10.60 -25.12 -9.62
CA GLN A 202 11.52 -25.27 -10.75
C GLN A 202 12.69 -24.27 -10.66
N SER A 203 12.42 -23.03 -10.24
CA SER A 203 13.48 -22.04 -10.00
C SER A 203 14.39 -22.45 -8.84
N ALA A 204 13.83 -22.92 -7.73
CA ALA A 204 14.60 -23.40 -6.58
C ALA A 204 15.46 -24.63 -6.93
N LEU A 205 14.95 -25.55 -7.74
CA LEU A 205 15.71 -26.70 -8.23
C LEU A 205 16.86 -26.26 -9.14
N ARG A 206 16.63 -25.30 -10.03
CA ARG A 206 17.67 -24.74 -10.89
C ARG A 206 18.78 -24.08 -10.06
N ASP A 207 18.42 -23.32 -9.04
CA ASP A 207 19.37 -22.69 -8.12
C ASP A 207 20.19 -23.74 -7.36
N ARG A 208 19.55 -24.82 -6.86
CA ARG A 208 20.24 -25.93 -6.20
C ARG A 208 21.23 -26.65 -7.13
N VAL A 209 20.86 -26.91 -8.38
CA VAL A 209 21.75 -27.52 -9.37
C VAL A 209 22.98 -26.63 -9.60
N SER A 210 22.77 -25.32 -9.81
CA SER A 210 23.88 -24.39 -10.01
C SER A 210 24.81 -24.27 -8.79
N ALA A 211 24.28 -24.39 -7.57
CA ALA A 211 25.08 -24.40 -6.34
C ALA A 211 25.95 -25.66 -6.24
N VAL A 212 25.42 -26.82 -6.64
CA VAL A 212 26.19 -28.08 -6.71
C VAL A 212 27.30 -27.97 -7.76
N ASP A 213 27.01 -27.42 -8.94
CA ASP A 213 28.02 -27.21 -9.99
C ASP A 213 29.15 -26.29 -9.53
N ALA A 214 28.83 -25.24 -8.78
CA ALA A 214 29.84 -24.34 -8.19
C ALA A 214 30.72 -25.06 -7.16
N LEU A 215 30.15 -25.96 -6.35
CA LEU A 215 30.89 -26.78 -5.39
C LEU A 215 31.84 -27.75 -6.11
N ILE A 216 31.37 -28.43 -7.16
CA ILE A 216 32.19 -29.34 -7.99
C ILE A 216 33.39 -28.58 -8.58
N LYS A 217 33.17 -27.40 -9.17
CA LYS A 217 34.25 -26.56 -9.70
C LYS A 217 35.25 -26.15 -8.63
N ARG A 218 34.79 -25.80 -7.43
CA ARG A 218 35.65 -25.42 -6.30
C ARG A 218 36.50 -26.59 -5.82
N LEU A 219 35.93 -27.79 -5.72
CA LEU A 219 36.65 -29.02 -5.36
C LEU A 219 37.70 -29.38 -6.43
N GLY A 220 37.37 -29.26 -7.72
CA GLY A 220 38.30 -29.46 -8.83
C GLY A 220 39.52 -28.53 -8.74
N ASN A 221 39.30 -27.23 -8.49
CA ASN A 221 40.39 -26.25 -8.37
C ASN A 221 41.27 -26.47 -7.13
N MET A 222 40.74 -27.04 -6.05
CA MET A 222 41.53 -27.42 -4.87
C MET A 222 42.46 -28.61 -5.15
N HIS A 223 42.03 -29.58 -5.97
CA HIS A 223 42.83 -30.76 -6.27
C HIS A 223 44.07 -30.42 -7.14
N LEU A 224 43.95 -29.47 -8.07
CA LEU A 224 45.10 -29.00 -8.88
C LEU A 224 46.11 -28.15 -8.08
N SER A 225 45.67 -27.45 -7.03
CA SER A 225 46.55 -26.60 -6.22
C SER A 225 47.43 -27.38 -5.22
N SER A 226 47.12 -28.66 -4.96
CA SER A 226 47.88 -29.52 -4.03
C SER A 226 49.07 -30.26 -4.68
N ALA A 227 49.11 -30.35 -6.02
CA ALA A 227 50.17 -31.05 -6.74
C ALA A 227 51.47 -30.23 -6.93
N GLY A 228 51.50 -28.95 -6.53
CA GLY A 228 52.64 -28.06 -6.74
C GLY A 228 53.53 -27.79 -5.52
N ALA A 229 53.22 -28.32 -4.33
CA ALA A 229 53.88 -27.95 -3.09
C ALA A 229 54.65 -29.12 -2.43
N THR A 230 55.58 -29.74 -3.16
CA THR A 230 56.59 -30.64 -2.57
C THR A 230 57.96 -30.48 -3.24
N ASN A 231 58.65 -29.37 -2.99
CA ASN A 231 60.11 -29.41 -2.84
C ASN A 231 60.67 -28.08 -2.32
N GLY A 232 61.21 -28.12 -1.10
CA GLY A 232 61.82 -26.94 -0.49
C GLY A 232 62.23 -27.19 0.94
N ASN A 233 62.98 -28.26 1.21
CA ASN A 233 63.64 -28.41 2.50
C ASN A 233 64.98 -29.15 2.36
N GLN A 234 66.05 -28.41 2.04
CA GLN A 234 67.42 -28.87 2.26
C GLN A 234 68.24 -27.80 2.98
N ARG A 235 68.29 -28.00 4.31
CA ARG A 235 69.45 -28.00 5.22
C ARG A 235 70.44 -26.84 5.16
N ASN A 236 70.37 -26.06 6.23
CA ASN A 236 71.43 -25.23 6.76
C ASN A 236 72.20 -26.02 7.86
N THR A 237 73.46 -26.35 7.62
CA THR A 237 74.50 -26.58 8.66
C THR A 237 75.87 -26.30 8.03
N GLY A 238 76.57 -25.29 8.51
CA GLY A 238 77.90 -24.92 8.02
C GLY A 238 79.03 -25.66 8.72
N THR A 239 80.15 -25.86 8.01
CA THR A 239 81.52 -25.77 8.59
C THR A 239 82.57 -25.69 7.47
N THR A 240 83.36 -24.60 7.52
CA THR A 240 84.78 -24.41 7.13
C THR A 240 85.44 -25.31 6.07
N ASN A 241 85.87 -24.71 4.94
CA ASN A 241 87.29 -24.47 4.62
C ASN A 241 87.44 -23.94 3.17
N ALA A 242 88.17 -22.84 3.02
CA ALA A 242 88.82 -22.42 1.78
C ALA A 242 90.10 -23.30 1.57
N PRO A 243 90.87 -23.24 0.44
CA PRO A 243 90.95 -22.12 -0.50
C PRO A 243 91.27 -22.47 -1.99
N VAL A 244 91.45 -21.41 -2.80
CA VAL A 244 92.41 -21.25 -3.93
C VAL A 244 91.94 -21.45 -5.39
N GLN A 245 92.19 -20.38 -6.17
CA GLN A 245 92.35 -20.24 -7.64
C GLN A 245 91.09 -20.45 -8.50
N GLY A 246 90.74 -19.62 -9.49
CA GLY A 246 91.45 -18.65 -10.32
C GLY A 246 90.67 -18.53 -11.64
N PRO A 247 90.86 -17.48 -12.45
CA PRO A 247 89.78 -16.84 -13.22
C PRO A 247 89.75 -17.24 -14.70
N THR A 248 88.61 -17.12 -15.39
CA THR A 248 88.57 -16.56 -16.76
C THR A 248 87.16 -16.34 -17.36
N ARG A 249 86.98 -15.09 -17.82
CA ARG A 249 86.40 -14.63 -19.11
C ARG A 249 84.91 -14.84 -19.47
N GLU A 250 84.28 -13.68 -19.65
CA GLU A 250 83.13 -13.28 -20.50
C GLU A 250 83.27 -13.70 -22.00
N PRO A 251 82.45 -13.16 -22.95
CA PRO A 251 80.98 -13.15 -23.13
C PRO A 251 80.59 -13.62 -24.56
N GLY A 252 79.30 -13.72 -24.89
CA GLY A 252 78.85 -13.88 -26.28
C GLY A 252 77.36 -14.22 -26.41
N THR A 253 76.45 -13.25 -26.59
CA THR A 253 76.03 -12.58 -27.85
C THR A 253 75.05 -13.38 -28.70
N ALA A 254 73.86 -12.75 -28.89
CA ALA A 254 72.86 -12.90 -29.98
C ALA A 254 72.14 -14.26 -30.13
N GLY A 255 70.85 -14.31 -30.45
CA GLY A 255 69.88 -13.30 -30.83
C GLY A 255 68.63 -13.95 -31.43
N GLY A 256 67.53 -13.17 -31.49
CA GLY A 256 66.31 -13.45 -32.27
C GLY A 256 65.33 -14.43 -31.61
N GLY A 257 64.02 -14.18 -31.53
CA GLY A 257 63.17 -13.12 -32.07
C GLY A 257 61.71 -13.59 -32.00
N ALA A 258 60.77 -12.62 -31.95
CA ALA A 258 59.31 -12.76 -32.09
C ALA A 258 58.55 -13.49 -30.96
N GLY A 259 57.45 -12.98 -30.39
CA GLY A 259 56.68 -11.77 -30.65
C GLY A 259 55.49 -11.65 -29.67
N GLY A 260 54.92 -10.45 -29.59
CA GLY A 260 53.58 -10.11 -29.05
C GLY A 260 53.46 -10.02 -27.51
N THR A 261 53.46 -8.83 -26.88
CA THR A 261 52.30 -7.91 -26.65
C THR A 261 51.03 -8.64 -26.18
N ALA A 262 50.34 -8.35 -25.07
CA ALA A 262 50.39 -7.24 -24.12
C ALA A 262 49.57 -7.58 -22.85
N GLY A 263 49.89 -6.92 -21.72
CA GLY A 263 49.04 -6.66 -20.54
C GLY A 263 48.81 -7.85 -19.59
N GLY A 264 49.32 -7.92 -18.36
CA GLY A 264 49.52 -6.88 -17.35
C GLY A 264 48.15 -6.45 -16.79
N GLY A 265 47.77 -6.60 -15.53
CA GLY A 265 48.45 -7.02 -14.30
C GLY A 265 47.66 -6.45 -13.11
N ALA A 266 47.82 -7.07 -11.92
CA ALA A 266 47.50 -6.56 -10.58
C ALA A 266 46.02 -6.25 -10.24
N GLY A 267 45.51 -6.42 -9.02
CA GLY A 267 46.06 -6.81 -7.71
C GLY A 267 44.89 -7.27 -6.82
N GLY A 268 45.09 -8.14 -5.82
CA GLY A 268 45.37 -7.72 -4.44
C GLY A 268 44.07 -7.61 -3.63
N SER A 269 43.62 -8.67 -2.95
CA SER A 269 43.86 -8.95 -1.51
C SER A 269 43.22 -7.98 -0.51
N ALA A 270 42.23 -8.49 0.22
CA ALA A 270 42.01 -8.37 1.69
C ALA A 270 40.68 -9.08 2.00
N GLY A 271 40.50 -9.96 2.99
CA GLY A 271 41.30 -10.30 4.16
C GLY A 271 40.44 -10.21 5.43
N GLY A 272 40.16 -11.35 6.07
CA GLY A 272 39.66 -11.47 7.45
C GLY A 272 38.12 -11.46 7.60
N GLY A 273 37.47 -12.29 8.42
CA GLY A 273 37.94 -13.28 9.39
C GLY A 273 36.86 -13.52 10.45
N THR A 274 36.66 -14.80 10.80
CA THR A 274 36.19 -15.34 12.10
C THR A 274 34.74 -15.19 12.57
N GLY A 275 34.16 -16.30 13.03
CA GLY A 275 33.02 -16.34 13.95
C GLY A 275 32.05 -17.51 13.73
N ALA A 276 32.34 -18.67 14.31
CA ALA A 276 31.50 -19.87 14.32
C ALA A 276 30.78 -20.05 15.68
N ALA A 277 29.70 -20.88 15.66
CA ALA A 277 28.93 -21.48 16.77
C ALA A 277 27.87 -20.57 17.44
N GLY A 278 26.63 -20.99 17.72
CA GLY A 278 25.90 -22.27 17.60
C GLY A 278 24.38 -21.98 17.64
N GLY A 279 23.53 -22.79 16.98
CA GLY A 279 22.71 -23.86 17.60
C GLY A 279 21.55 -23.29 18.43
N GLY A 280 20.27 -23.54 18.21
CA GLY A 280 19.50 -24.43 17.33
C GLY A 280 18.03 -24.24 17.72
N GLY A 281 17.09 -24.50 16.81
CA GLY A 281 15.65 -24.37 17.10
C GLY A 281 14.83 -24.32 15.84
N ALA A 282 14.52 -25.50 15.32
CA ALA A 282 13.72 -25.71 14.13
C ALA A 282 12.30 -25.14 14.29
N GLY A 283 11.88 -24.35 13.30
CA GLY A 283 10.51 -23.92 13.10
C GLY A 283 10.30 -23.71 11.60
N VAL A 284 9.62 -24.65 10.98
CA VAL A 284 9.34 -24.70 9.55
C VAL A 284 8.44 -23.53 9.16
N ALA A 285 8.94 -22.57 8.38
CA ALA A 285 8.12 -21.61 7.63
C ALA A 285 8.89 -21.08 6.42
N GLY A 286 8.37 -21.36 5.22
CA GLY A 286 8.91 -20.89 3.95
C GLY A 286 8.84 -19.37 3.84
N GLY A 287 9.91 -18.68 4.24
CA GLY A 287 10.12 -17.26 3.97
C GLY A 287 10.92 -17.10 2.68
N GLY A 288 10.29 -16.62 1.61
CA GLY A 288 11.03 -16.12 0.45
C GLY A 288 12.08 -15.11 0.94
N ALA A 289 13.33 -15.28 0.51
CA ALA A 289 14.42 -14.41 0.93
C ALA A 289 14.01 -12.95 0.67
N ARG A 290 13.93 -12.14 1.73
CA ARG A 290 13.64 -10.71 1.60
C ARG A 290 14.71 -10.10 0.71
N ARG A 291 14.30 -9.48 -0.40
CA ARG A 291 15.20 -8.69 -1.26
C ARG A 291 15.92 -7.67 -0.38
N ILE A 292 17.24 -7.71 -0.37
CA ILE A 292 18.06 -6.74 0.36
C ILE A 292 17.95 -5.40 -0.40
N PRO A 293 17.51 -4.31 0.26
CA PRO A 293 17.43 -3.00 -0.39
C PRO A 293 18.80 -2.49 -0.82
N THR A 294 18.87 -1.95 -2.03
CA THR A 294 20.06 -1.28 -2.56
C THR A 294 20.32 0.04 -1.81
N ASP A 295 21.56 0.55 -1.88
CA ASP A 295 21.88 1.83 -1.22
C ASP A 295 21.17 3.03 -1.83
N ALA A 296 20.87 2.98 -3.14
CA ALA A 296 20.05 3.97 -3.82
C ALA A 296 18.61 3.99 -3.27
N GLU A 297 18.00 2.82 -3.06
CA GLU A 297 16.66 2.70 -2.46
C GLU A 297 16.64 3.19 -1.01
N LYS A 298 17.68 2.88 -0.23
CA LYS A 298 17.82 3.42 1.13
C LYS A 298 17.97 4.94 1.12
N ALA A 299 18.75 5.51 0.20
CA ALA A 299 18.90 6.95 0.07
C ALA A 299 17.57 7.63 -0.30
N ALA A 300 16.85 7.09 -1.28
CA ALA A 300 15.52 7.58 -1.66
C ALA A 300 14.54 7.52 -0.48
N LEU A 301 14.51 6.40 0.25
CA LEU A 301 13.65 6.23 1.42
C LEU A 301 13.99 7.21 2.55
N ARG A 302 15.27 7.57 2.75
CA ARG A 302 15.64 8.62 3.72
C ARG A 302 15.04 9.97 3.34
N THR A 303 15.03 10.32 2.05
CA THR A 303 14.40 11.54 1.55
C THR A 303 12.90 11.53 1.78
N VAL A 304 12.23 10.41 1.46
CA VAL A 304 10.79 10.24 1.71
C VAL A 304 10.47 10.37 3.19
N LEU A 305 11.23 9.67 4.05
CA LEU A 305 11.08 9.75 5.51
C LEU A 305 11.25 11.17 6.04
N ALA A 306 12.30 11.88 5.61
CA ALA A 306 12.55 13.26 6.04
C ALA A 306 11.38 14.18 5.66
N ASN A 307 10.87 14.07 4.43
CA ASN A 307 9.72 14.86 3.96
C ASN A 307 8.45 14.53 4.73
N THR A 308 8.19 13.25 4.99
CA THR A 308 7.04 12.79 5.77
C THR A 308 7.10 13.31 7.21
N VAL A 309 8.26 13.25 7.85
CA VAL A 309 8.48 13.75 9.21
C VAL A 309 8.32 15.27 9.27
N ALA A 310 8.83 16.01 8.28
CA ALA A 310 8.73 17.46 8.21
C ALA A 310 7.29 17.96 8.00
N ARG A 311 6.46 17.19 7.28
CA ARG A 311 5.04 17.53 7.04
C ARG A 311 4.10 17.10 8.16
N ARG A 312 4.57 16.37 9.17
CA ARG A 312 3.72 15.87 10.26
C ARG A 312 3.02 17.01 10.98
N ALA A 313 1.70 16.92 11.07
CA ALA A 313 0.89 17.90 11.76
C ALA A 313 1.07 17.79 13.30
N PRO A 314 0.97 18.91 14.04
CA PRO A 314 1.09 18.91 15.50
C PRO A 314 -0.08 18.16 16.15
N ASN A 315 0.09 17.67 17.39
CA ASN A 315 -0.99 17.00 18.14
C ASN A 315 -1.97 18.01 18.77
N THR A 316 -2.62 18.83 17.93
CA THR A 316 -3.68 19.76 18.32
C THR A 316 -4.95 19.46 17.53
N PRO A 317 -6.13 19.97 17.93
CA PRO A 317 -7.35 19.85 17.13
C PRO A 317 -7.16 20.31 15.67
N GLU A 318 -6.50 21.44 15.47
CA GLU A 318 -6.20 22.01 14.16
C GLU A 318 -5.21 21.13 13.39
N GLY A 319 -4.21 20.58 14.08
CA GLY A 319 -3.27 19.63 13.50
C GLY A 319 -3.94 18.32 13.05
N ARG A 320 -4.99 17.86 13.74
CA ARG A 320 -5.78 16.71 13.30
C ARG A 320 -6.57 16.99 12.03
N VAL A 321 -7.12 18.20 11.88
CA VAL A 321 -7.75 18.64 10.62
C VAL A 321 -6.72 18.70 9.50
N ALA A 322 -5.54 19.27 9.75
CA ALA A 322 -4.46 19.33 8.78
C ALA A 322 -3.97 17.93 8.37
N TYR A 323 -3.86 17.00 9.32
CA TYR A 323 -3.54 15.60 9.05
C TYR A 323 -4.60 14.94 8.15
N GLN A 324 -5.89 15.14 8.43
CA GLN A 324 -6.95 14.58 7.58
C GLN A 324 -6.87 15.14 6.15
N ALA A 325 -6.56 16.43 5.99
CA ALA A 325 -6.32 17.01 4.67
C ALA A 325 -5.11 16.37 3.97
N GLN A 326 -4.01 16.10 4.70
CA GLN A 326 -2.84 15.41 4.15
C GLN A 326 -3.15 13.98 3.71
N VAL A 327 -3.95 13.24 4.49
CA VAL A 327 -4.41 11.89 4.13
C VAL A 327 -5.29 11.93 2.89
N ASN A 328 -6.22 12.88 2.81
CA ASN A 328 -7.08 13.04 1.64
C ASN A 328 -6.27 13.40 0.38
N GLU A 329 -5.33 14.33 0.49
CA GLU A 329 -4.42 14.71 -0.60
C GLU A 329 -3.56 13.53 -1.04
N TRP A 330 -3.05 12.75 -0.09
CA TRP A 330 -2.26 11.55 -0.39
C TRP A 330 -3.12 10.48 -1.07
N ASN A 331 -4.37 10.27 -0.63
CA ASN A 331 -5.31 9.33 -1.24
C ASN A 331 -5.73 9.77 -2.65
N GLN A 332 -5.90 11.07 -2.92
CA GLN A 332 -6.14 11.55 -4.28
C GLN A 332 -4.95 11.25 -5.20
N ARG A 333 -3.73 11.39 -4.68
CA ARG A 333 -2.49 11.16 -5.44
C ARG A 333 -2.15 9.67 -5.62
N ASN A 334 -2.44 8.81 -4.64
CA ASN A 334 -1.96 7.42 -4.61
C ASN A 334 -3.07 6.36 -4.45
N GLY A 335 -4.28 6.75 -4.04
CA GLY A 335 -5.38 5.83 -3.71
C GLY A 335 -6.09 5.21 -4.91
N HIS A 336 -5.71 5.58 -6.13
CA HIS A 336 -6.12 4.88 -7.36
C HIS A 336 -5.35 3.56 -7.56
N LEU A 337 -4.25 3.35 -6.83
CA LEU A 337 -3.49 2.10 -6.84
C LEU A 337 -4.16 1.09 -5.91
N ALA A 338 -4.23 -0.18 -6.32
CA ALA A 338 -4.70 -1.26 -5.45
C ALA A 338 -3.90 -1.28 -4.13
N ALA A 339 -4.56 -1.56 -3.00
CA ALA A 339 -3.93 -1.48 -1.66
C ALA A 339 -2.70 -2.40 -1.48
N GLY A 340 -2.48 -3.38 -2.38
CA GLY A 340 -1.28 -4.23 -2.44
C GLY A 340 -0.17 -3.72 -3.37
N MET A 341 -0.46 -2.74 -4.23
CA MET A 341 0.47 -2.14 -5.20
C MET A 341 1.06 -0.80 -4.76
N ILE A 342 0.57 -0.24 -3.65
CA ILE A 342 1.13 1.00 -3.08
C ILE A 342 2.49 0.69 -2.46
N ASP A 343 3.54 1.11 -3.15
CA ASP A 343 4.89 1.13 -2.60
C ASP A 343 5.05 2.33 -1.66
N VAL A 344 4.83 2.10 -0.36
CA VAL A 344 5.03 3.10 0.70
C VAL A 344 6.49 3.50 0.87
N ALA A 345 7.46 2.73 0.35
CA ALA A 345 8.86 3.12 0.36
C ALA A 345 9.13 4.32 -0.55
N VAL A 346 8.34 4.44 -1.62
CA VAL A 346 8.43 5.51 -2.62
C VAL A 346 7.47 6.65 -2.30
N THR A 347 6.24 6.32 -1.93
CA THR A 347 5.16 7.30 -1.77
C THR A 347 5.09 7.94 -0.38
N GLY A 348 5.66 7.27 0.63
CA GLY A 348 5.48 7.63 2.04
C GLY A 348 4.02 7.51 2.49
N TYR A 349 3.73 7.90 3.73
CA TYR A 349 2.36 8.06 4.21
C TYR A 349 2.31 9.14 5.31
N PRO A 350 1.28 10.01 5.38
CA PRO A 350 1.13 10.98 6.46
C PRO A 350 1.16 10.31 7.84
N LEU A 351 1.84 10.93 8.82
CA LEU A 351 1.93 10.36 10.17
C LEU A 351 0.83 10.91 11.06
N THR A 352 0.16 10.00 11.79
CA THR A 352 -0.89 10.36 12.75
C THR A 352 -0.35 11.36 13.79
N PRO A 353 -1.04 12.48 14.06
CA PRO A 353 -0.61 13.46 15.05
C PRO A 353 -0.40 12.83 16.43
N GLY A 354 0.66 13.24 17.12
CA GLY A 354 1.01 12.69 18.44
C GLY A 354 1.79 11.38 18.40
N THR A 355 1.98 10.76 17.22
CA THR A 355 2.84 9.59 17.08
C THR A 355 4.32 9.96 16.97
N ALA A 356 5.17 9.07 17.48
CA ALA A 356 6.61 9.20 17.40
C ALA A 356 7.10 9.07 15.95
N ALA A 357 8.31 9.57 15.67
CA ALA A 357 8.91 9.44 14.34
C ALA A 357 9.17 7.96 14.01
N PRO A 358 9.05 7.54 12.73
CA PRO A 358 9.45 6.20 12.35
C PRO A 358 10.89 5.91 12.75
N ARG A 359 11.17 4.67 13.18
CA ARG A 359 12.50 4.20 13.63
C ARG A 359 12.94 4.73 15.00
N SER A 360 12.05 5.34 15.79
CA SER A 360 12.33 5.82 17.15
C SER A 360 12.19 4.73 18.23
N GLY A 361 11.86 3.50 17.85
CA GLY A 361 11.55 2.42 18.79
C GLY A 361 10.06 2.37 19.15
N GLU A 362 9.22 3.01 18.33
CA GLU A 362 7.78 3.08 18.52
C GLU A 362 7.07 1.73 18.37
N CYS A 363 5.90 1.61 19.01
CA CYS A 363 5.00 0.50 18.78
C CYS A 363 4.40 0.59 17.37
N TRP A 364 4.53 -0.47 16.56
CA TRP A 364 4.01 -0.49 15.19
C TRP A 364 2.48 -0.50 15.08
N LYS A 365 1.76 -0.70 16.19
CA LYS A 365 0.29 -0.67 16.21
C LYS A 365 -0.28 0.72 16.48
N CYS A 366 0.35 1.52 17.32
CA CYS A 366 -0.16 2.84 17.73
C CYS A 366 0.80 4.00 17.43
N GLY A 367 2.02 3.73 16.97
CA GLY A 367 3.02 4.75 16.66
C GLY A 367 3.61 5.48 17.86
N VAL A 368 3.27 5.08 19.09
CA VAL A 368 3.76 5.71 20.33
C VAL A 368 5.10 5.09 20.75
N ALA A 369 6.03 5.93 21.21
CA ALA A 369 7.29 5.52 21.82
C ALA A 369 7.29 5.93 23.31
N GLU A 370 6.72 5.08 24.16
CA GLU A 370 6.55 5.30 25.60
C GLU A 370 7.37 4.32 26.44
N ASN A 371 7.61 4.67 27.69
CA ASN A 371 8.22 3.80 28.70
C ASN A 371 7.22 3.53 29.84
N PRO A 372 6.83 2.27 30.13
CA PRO A 372 7.34 1.02 29.54
C PRO A 372 6.89 0.81 28.10
N ASN A 373 7.85 0.37 27.26
CA ASN A 373 7.58 0.01 25.88
C ASN A 373 6.56 -1.13 25.82
N HIS A 374 5.38 -0.86 25.26
CA HIS A 374 4.41 -1.91 24.95
C HIS A 374 4.67 -2.42 23.52
N LYS A 375 4.68 -3.74 23.35
CA LYS A 375 4.90 -4.38 22.04
C LYS A 375 3.76 -5.32 21.70
N GLY A 376 3.34 -5.32 20.43
CA GLY A 376 2.48 -6.37 19.87
C GLY A 376 1.06 -6.42 20.44
N LYS A 377 0.71 -7.52 21.13
CA LYS A 377 -0.67 -7.77 21.61
C LYS A 377 -1.04 -6.90 22.82
N ALA A 378 -0.07 -6.42 23.60
CA ALA A 378 -0.30 -5.64 24.81
C ALA A 378 -0.41 -4.11 24.56
N CYS A 379 -0.84 -3.67 23.36
CA CYS A 379 -0.96 -2.26 23.03
C CYS A 379 -2.29 -1.68 23.55
N PRO A 380 -2.30 -0.74 24.51
CA PRO A 380 -3.53 -0.17 25.07
C PRO A 380 -4.07 1.01 24.24
N TYR A 381 -3.30 1.50 23.27
CA TYR A 381 -3.61 2.71 22.50
C TYR A 381 -4.42 2.43 21.22
N PRO A 382 -5.15 3.44 20.72
CA PRO A 382 -5.79 3.38 19.40
C PRO A 382 -4.80 3.00 18.30
N LEU A 383 -5.30 2.25 17.31
CA LEU A 383 -4.49 1.78 16.19
C LEU A 383 -4.24 2.91 15.18
N ILE A 384 -3.02 2.98 14.67
CA ILE A 384 -2.70 3.84 13.51
C ILE A 384 -3.18 3.19 12.20
N PRO A 385 -3.36 3.97 11.12
CA PRO A 385 -3.75 3.44 9.82
C PRO A 385 -2.80 2.33 9.32
N LEU A 386 -3.36 1.35 8.61
CA LEU A 386 -2.58 0.22 8.08
C LEU A 386 -1.43 0.67 7.16
N LEU A 387 -1.64 1.71 6.34
CA LEU A 387 -0.62 2.26 5.45
C LEU A 387 0.49 2.96 6.22
N GLU A 388 0.18 3.67 7.30
CA GLU A 388 1.18 4.24 8.20
C GLU A 388 2.00 3.12 8.86
N LYS A 389 1.34 2.07 9.36
CA LYS A 389 2.00 0.89 9.92
C LYS A 389 2.95 0.23 8.92
N ARG A 390 2.52 0.06 7.65
CA ARG A 390 3.38 -0.47 6.57
C ARG A 390 4.57 0.44 6.32
N PHE A 391 4.35 1.75 6.25
CA PHE A 391 5.43 2.73 6.05
C PHE A 391 6.48 2.68 7.17
N ARG A 392 6.05 2.63 8.44
CA ARG A 392 6.94 2.47 9.60
C ARG A 392 7.74 1.17 9.56
N ASN A 393 7.08 0.07 9.16
CA ASN A 393 7.74 -1.22 9.00
C ASN A 393 8.81 -1.20 7.91
N VAL A 394 8.53 -0.59 6.75
CA VAL A 394 9.50 -0.44 5.66
C VAL A 394 10.68 0.43 6.09
N CYS A 395 10.43 1.58 6.72
CA CYS A 395 11.48 2.46 7.25
C CYS A 395 12.43 1.72 8.18
N THR A 396 11.88 0.95 9.12
CA THR A 396 12.69 0.17 10.08
C THR A 396 13.43 -0.98 9.41
N SER A 397 12.78 -1.68 8.48
CA SER A 397 13.37 -2.83 7.79
C SER A 397 14.50 -2.44 6.84
N TYR A 398 14.39 -1.28 6.18
CA TYR A 398 15.35 -0.84 5.15
C TYR A 398 16.49 0.00 5.75
N LEU A 399 16.19 0.81 6.78
CA LEU A 399 17.14 1.76 7.36
C LEU A 399 17.59 1.39 8.78
N GLY A 400 17.05 0.32 9.38
CA GLY A 400 17.30 -0.06 10.77
C GLY A 400 16.60 0.87 11.77
N VAL A 401 16.79 0.61 13.07
CA VAL A 401 16.34 1.49 14.15
C VAL A 401 17.32 2.65 14.30
N ASP A 402 16.79 3.85 14.59
CA ASP A 402 17.62 5.01 14.90
C ASP A 402 17.86 5.09 16.40
N VAL A 403 19.08 4.72 16.82
CA VAL A 403 19.46 4.65 18.23
C VAL A 403 19.46 6.03 18.90
N GLN A 404 19.73 7.10 18.15
CA GLN A 404 19.70 8.47 18.68
C GLN A 404 18.27 8.93 18.94
N LEU A 405 17.33 8.64 18.03
CA LEU A 405 15.91 8.92 18.24
C LEU A 405 15.30 8.07 19.37
N MET A 406 15.74 6.82 19.49
CA MET A 406 15.31 5.93 20.57
C MET A 406 15.74 6.43 21.95
N GLN A 407 16.94 7.03 22.07
CA GLN A 407 17.41 7.64 23.31
C GLN A 407 16.70 8.98 23.60
N ALA A 408 16.46 9.81 22.59
CA ALA A 408 15.75 11.10 22.78
C ALA A 408 14.30 10.93 23.26
N ALA A 409 13.61 9.86 22.84
CA ALA A 409 12.25 9.54 23.30
C ALA A 409 12.20 9.20 24.81
N THR A 410 13.30 8.73 25.40
CA THR A 410 13.35 8.36 26.83
C THR A 410 13.54 9.56 27.78
N VAL A 411 13.88 10.75 27.28
CA VAL A 411 14.26 11.90 28.13
C VAL A 411 13.13 12.93 28.31
N ASN A 412 12.10 12.93 27.44
CA ASN A 412 11.01 13.92 27.48
C ASN A 412 9.74 13.49 28.25
N ALA A 413 9.81 12.47 29.11
CA ALA A 413 8.71 12.10 29.99
C ALA A 413 8.64 13.04 31.22
N VAL A 414 8.27 14.30 31.00
CA VAL A 414 7.75 15.16 32.09
C VAL A 414 6.24 14.92 32.13
N GLY A 415 5.79 14.26 33.20
CA GLY A 415 4.41 13.88 33.41
C GLY A 415 3.47 15.08 33.32
N VAL A 416 2.57 15.04 32.34
CA VAL A 416 1.29 15.73 32.43
C VAL A 416 0.27 14.64 32.72
N GLU A 417 -0.22 14.62 33.97
CA GLU A 417 -1.41 13.86 34.30
C GLU A 417 -2.56 14.36 33.41
N VAL A 418 -3.00 13.54 32.47
CA VAL A 418 -4.28 13.73 31.79
C VAL A 418 -5.20 12.64 32.30
N ALA A 419 -5.86 12.94 33.41
CA ALA A 419 -7.03 12.23 33.84
C ALA A 419 -8.16 12.44 32.82
N GLY A 420 -8.64 11.35 32.23
CA GLY A 420 -9.93 11.29 31.53
C GLY A 420 -9.88 11.47 30.02
N ALA A 421 -10.61 10.58 29.33
CA ALA A 421 -11.00 10.62 27.93
C ALA A 421 -10.00 10.09 26.87
N LEU A 422 -9.56 8.82 27.02
CA LEU A 422 -9.23 7.97 25.87
C LEU A 422 -10.28 6.86 25.76
N GLY A 423 -11.47 7.21 25.29
CA GLY A 423 -12.61 6.29 25.31
C GLY A 423 -13.62 6.53 24.20
N VAL A 424 -13.18 6.66 22.95
CA VAL A 424 -14.04 6.45 21.77
C VAL A 424 -13.17 5.91 20.61
N PRO A 425 -13.56 4.85 19.90
CA PRO A 425 -12.86 4.40 18.70
C PRO A 425 -13.06 5.42 17.57
N TRP A 426 -11.99 6.09 17.15
CA TRP A 426 -12.00 7.16 16.13
C TRP A 426 -12.01 6.65 14.67
N TYR A 427 -12.29 5.37 14.47
CA TYR A 427 -12.44 4.75 13.16
C TYR A 427 -13.85 4.19 13.05
N GLY A 428 -14.59 4.64 12.02
CA GLY A 428 -15.78 3.94 11.57
C GLY A 428 -15.44 2.47 11.30
N ASP A 429 -16.36 1.59 11.65
CA ASP A 429 -16.29 0.11 11.70
C ASP A 429 -16.04 -0.59 10.32
N GLY A 430 -15.24 0.00 9.44
CA GLY A 430 -14.94 -0.50 8.09
C GLY A 430 -13.75 -1.46 7.99
N ASP A 431 -12.87 -1.51 9.00
CA ASP A 431 -11.62 -2.29 8.96
C ASP A 431 -11.53 -3.40 10.04
N ARG A 432 -12.66 -3.81 10.63
CA ARG A 432 -12.72 -5.04 11.44
C ARG A 432 -12.72 -6.27 10.54
N PHE A 433 -11.53 -6.72 10.15
CA PHE A 433 -11.35 -8.14 9.84
C PHE A 433 -11.43 -8.91 11.16
N VAL A 434 -12.54 -9.62 11.35
CA VAL A 434 -12.69 -10.63 12.40
C VAL A 434 -11.65 -11.71 12.14
N GLU A 435 -10.63 -11.81 13.01
CA GLU A 435 -9.88 -13.04 13.20
C GLU A 435 -10.88 -14.07 13.78
N VAL A 436 -11.41 -14.93 12.91
CA VAL A 436 -12.08 -16.16 13.35
C VAL A 436 -10.96 -17.12 13.75
N GLU A 437 -10.55 -17.06 15.01
CA GLU A 437 -9.84 -18.17 15.65
C GLU A 437 -10.85 -19.33 15.78
N GLY A 438 -10.62 -20.39 15.02
CA GLY A 438 -11.38 -21.62 15.14
C GLY A 438 -10.98 -22.35 16.41
N GLU A 439 -11.85 -22.37 17.41
CA GLU A 439 -11.80 -23.36 18.47
C GLU A 439 -12.64 -24.57 18.05
N GLY A 440 -11.95 -25.67 17.75
CA GLY A 440 -12.56 -26.98 17.70
C GLY A 440 -12.57 -27.58 19.09
N GLU A 441 -13.76 -27.77 19.65
CA GLU A 441 -14.10 -28.79 20.66
C GLU A 441 -15.54 -29.21 20.29
N GLY A 442 -15.80 -30.44 19.83
CA GLY A 442 -15.75 -31.63 20.66
C GLY A 442 -17.15 -31.89 21.23
N PHE A 443 -18.02 -32.55 20.47
CA PHE A 443 -18.96 -33.63 20.88
C PHE A 443 -19.66 -34.22 19.65
#